data_AF-A0A3P6T9A3-F1
#
_entry.id   AF-A0A3P6T9A3-F1
#
_cell.length_a   1.000
_cell.length_b   1.000
_cell.length_c   1.000
_cell.angle_alpha   90.00
_cell.angle_beta   90.00
_cell.angle_gamma   90.00
#
_symmetry.space_group_name_H-M   'P 1'
#
loop_
_entity.id
_entity.type
_entity.pdbx_description
1 polymer ?
#
loop_
_entity_poly.entity_id
_entity_poly.type
_entity_poly.pdbx_seq_one_letter_code
_entity_poly.pdbx_strand_id
1 'polypeptide(L)'
;CTTFSFSYAACCDFLQHNNLLSIIRAHEAQDAGYRMYRKSQATGFPSLITIFSAPNYLDVYNNKDITRAHYVTSRVTAILKYENNVMNIRQFNCSPHPYWLPNFMDVFTWSLPFVGEKVMYGTICSYGDARAYFEYMFGRRVDGRRRRYV
;
A
#
# COMPACT_ATOMS: atom_id res chain seq x y z
N CYS A 1 -1.71 -19.65 -4.12
CA CYS A 1 -3.14 -19.28 -4.17
C CYS A 1 -3.58 -19.21 -5.61
N THR A 2 -4.30 -20.21 -6.11
CA THR A 2 -5.00 -20.09 -7.41
C THR A 2 -6.22 -19.21 -7.19
N THR A 3 -6.15 -17.96 -7.63
CA THR A 3 -7.27 -17.01 -7.53
C THR A 3 -8.03 -16.97 -8.84
N PHE A 4 -9.34 -17.23 -8.77
CA PHE A 4 -10.25 -17.11 -9.90
C PHE A 4 -11.09 -15.83 -9.76
N SER A 5 -11.33 -15.15 -10.88
CA SER A 5 -12.30 -14.04 -10.93
C SER A 5 -13.68 -14.61 -11.23
N PHE A 6 -14.68 -14.20 -10.46
CA PHE A 6 -16.07 -14.63 -10.63
C PHE A 6 -16.93 -13.51 -11.20
N SER A 7 -17.84 -13.88 -12.10
CA SER A 7 -18.76 -12.96 -12.76
C SER A 7 -20.03 -12.73 -11.92
N TYR A 8 -20.79 -11.69 -12.26
CA TYR A 8 -22.09 -11.42 -11.65
C TYR A 8 -23.07 -12.61 -11.77
N ALA A 9 -23.08 -13.29 -12.92
CA ALA A 9 -23.95 -14.45 -13.13
C ALA A 9 -23.59 -15.59 -12.16
N ALA A 10 -22.30 -15.92 -12.04
CA ALA A 10 -21.84 -16.94 -11.10
C ALA A 10 -22.19 -16.61 -9.64
N CYS A 11 -22.10 -15.33 -9.24
CA CYS A 11 -22.56 -14.90 -7.92
C CYS A 11 -24.06 -15.11 -7.74
N CYS A 12 -24.89 -14.75 -8.72
CA CYS A 12 -26.34 -14.91 -8.64
C CYS A 12 -26.75 -16.38 -8.57
N ASP A 13 -26.16 -17.24 -9.42
CA ASP A 13 -26.43 -18.68 -9.43
C ASP A 13 -26.08 -19.30 -8.08
N PHE A 14 -24.92 -18.94 -7.52
CA PHE A 14 -24.50 -19.37 -6.19
C PHE A 14 -25.49 -18.93 -5.10
N LEU A 15 -25.93 -17.67 -5.12
CA LEU A 15 -26.87 -17.14 -4.13
C LEU A 15 -28.22 -17.86 -4.19
N GLN A 16 -28.74 -18.10 -5.40
CA GLN A 16 -30.02 -18.79 -5.61
C GLN A 16 -29.94 -20.25 -5.17
N HIS A 17 -28.88 -20.96 -5.56
CA HIS A 17 -28.70 -22.36 -5.23
C HIS A 17 -28.61 -22.61 -3.72
N ASN A 18 -28.04 -21.64 -2.98
CA ASN A 18 -27.82 -21.76 -1.53
C ASN A 18 -28.85 -20.99 -0.69
N ASN A 19 -29.89 -20.41 -1.30
CA ASN A 19 -30.88 -19.57 -0.61
C ASN A 19 -30.24 -18.46 0.25
N LEU A 20 -29.25 -17.76 -0.30
CA LEU A 20 -28.51 -16.67 0.35
C LEU A 20 -28.90 -15.30 -0.23
N LEU A 21 -28.79 -14.25 0.58
CA LEU A 21 -29.14 -12.88 0.18
C LEU A 21 -28.00 -12.16 -0.58
N SER A 22 -26.76 -12.34 -0.13
CA SER A 22 -25.58 -11.61 -0.63
C SER A 22 -24.28 -12.30 -0.22
N ILE A 23 -23.20 -12.03 -0.94
CA ILE A 23 -21.84 -12.43 -0.59
C ILE A 23 -21.14 -11.22 0.02
N ILE A 24 -20.60 -11.36 1.23
CA ILE A 24 -19.75 -10.32 1.86
C ILE A 24 -18.30 -10.83 1.84
N ARG A 25 -17.39 -10.05 1.27
CA ARG A 25 -15.97 -10.37 1.23
C ARG A 25 -15.09 -9.19 1.66
N ALA A 26 -13.88 -9.51 2.09
CA ALA A 26 -12.76 -8.58 2.12
C ALA A 26 -11.78 -8.96 0.99
N HIS A 27 -10.64 -8.25 0.90
CA HIS A 27 -9.41 -8.58 0.14
C HIS A 27 -8.97 -7.47 -0.82
N GLU A 28 -9.91 -6.74 -1.43
CA GLU A 28 -9.59 -5.67 -2.38
C GLU A 28 -9.73 -4.30 -1.70
N ALA A 29 -8.67 -3.50 -1.72
CA ALA A 29 -8.70 -2.13 -1.20
C ALA A 29 -9.74 -1.28 -1.95
N GLN A 30 -10.55 -0.54 -1.20
CA GLN A 30 -11.62 0.32 -1.73
C GLN A 30 -11.42 1.73 -1.21
N ASP A 31 -11.49 2.75 -2.08
CA ASP A 31 -11.26 4.15 -1.69
C ASP A 31 -12.21 4.62 -0.57
N ALA A 32 -13.50 4.27 -0.69
CA ALA A 32 -14.51 4.55 0.33
C ALA A 32 -14.55 3.54 1.51
N GLY A 33 -13.64 2.56 1.54
CA GLY A 33 -13.63 1.49 2.54
C GLY A 33 -14.67 0.40 2.30
N TYR A 34 -15.54 0.53 1.29
CA TYR A 34 -16.47 -0.51 0.85
C TYR A 34 -16.83 -0.35 -0.62
N ARG A 35 -17.41 -1.40 -1.21
CA ARG A 35 -18.02 -1.37 -2.54
C ARG A 35 -19.23 -2.29 -2.59
N MET A 36 -20.37 -1.75 -2.99
CA MET A 36 -21.55 -2.54 -3.32
C MET A 36 -21.56 -2.84 -4.82
N TYR A 37 -21.75 -4.10 -5.19
CA TYR A 37 -21.83 -4.53 -6.58
C TYR A 37 -23.29 -4.54 -7.06
N ARG A 38 -23.48 -4.95 -8.32
CA ARG A 38 -24.78 -5.01 -8.98
C ARG A 38 -25.80 -5.77 -8.11
N LYS A 39 -27.01 -5.21 -8.02
CA LYS A 39 -28.13 -5.81 -7.28
C LYS A 39 -28.63 -7.07 -7.97
N SER A 40 -28.94 -8.10 -7.18
CA SER A 40 -29.66 -9.29 -7.67
C SER A 40 -31.04 -8.88 -8.15
N GLN A 41 -31.47 -9.43 -9.29
CA GLN A 41 -32.79 -9.16 -9.86
C GLN A 41 -33.92 -9.74 -8.99
N ALA A 42 -33.67 -10.83 -8.28
CA ALA A 42 -34.67 -11.50 -7.46
C ALA A 42 -34.98 -10.77 -6.15
N THR A 43 -33.95 -10.22 -5.49
CA THR A 43 -34.06 -9.63 -4.14
C THR A 43 -33.93 -8.10 -4.13
N GLY A 44 -33.42 -7.50 -5.21
CA GLY A 44 -33.08 -6.07 -5.24
C GLY A 44 -31.89 -5.68 -4.33
N PHE A 45 -31.27 -6.65 -3.66
CA PHE A 45 -30.15 -6.46 -2.74
C PHE A 45 -28.81 -6.65 -3.49
N PRO A 46 -27.73 -5.92 -3.14
CA PRO A 46 -26.40 -6.12 -3.75
C PRO A 46 -25.98 -7.60 -3.72
N SER A 47 -25.60 -8.18 -4.86
CA SER A 47 -25.21 -9.60 -4.89
C SER A 47 -23.84 -9.85 -4.24
N LEU A 48 -22.97 -8.85 -4.26
CA LEU A 48 -21.66 -8.87 -3.63
C LEU A 48 -21.40 -7.54 -2.93
N ILE A 49 -20.77 -7.60 -1.76
CA ILE A 49 -20.30 -6.45 -1.00
C ILE A 49 -18.83 -6.70 -0.64
N THR A 50 -17.96 -5.78 -1.02
CA THR A 50 -16.57 -5.76 -0.56
C THR A 50 -16.44 -4.76 0.59
N ILE A 51 -15.87 -5.18 1.73
CA ILE A 51 -15.55 -4.33 2.88
C ILE A 51 -14.03 -4.25 3.03
N PHE A 52 -13.52 -3.07 3.36
CA PHE A 52 -12.11 -2.80 3.58
C PHE A 52 -11.88 -2.03 4.89
N SER A 53 -11.25 -2.73 5.85
CA SER A 53 -11.12 -2.30 7.25
C SER A 53 -9.78 -1.61 7.61
N ALA A 54 -8.92 -1.30 6.62
CA ALA A 54 -7.59 -0.73 6.84
C ALA A 54 -7.45 0.68 6.23
N PRO A 55 -7.64 1.76 7.01
CA PRO A 55 -7.49 3.12 6.50
C PRO A 55 -6.01 3.46 6.31
N ASN A 56 -5.70 4.34 5.34
CA ASN A 56 -4.34 4.70 4.94
C ASN A 56 -3.44 3.48 4.66
N TYR A 57 -3.98 2.48 3.97
CA TYR A 57 -3.26 1.26 3.65
C TYR A 57 -1.88 1.54 3.00
N LEU A 58 -0.82 1.01 3.63
CA LEU A 58 0.61 1.17 3.27
C LEU A 58 1.23 2.56 3.52
N ASP A 59 0.56 3.46 4.24
CA ASP A 59 1.07 4.79 4.63
C ASP A 59 1.59 5.67 3.46
N VAL A 60 1.20 5.34 2.23
CA VAL A 60 1.76 5.93 1.01
C VAL A 60 1.37 7.40 0.84
N TYR A 61 0.23 7.82 1.42
CA TYR A 61 -0.30 9.17 1.16
C TYR A 61 0.34 10.25 2.05
N ASN A 62 0.82 9.94 3.25
CA ASN A 62 1.21 11.00 4.18
C ASN A 62 2.65 11.53 3.95
N ASN A 63 3.45 10.85 3.12
CA ASN A 63 4.89 11.13 2.98
C ASN A 63 5.33 11.52 1.56
N LYS A 64 4.42 11.64 0.58
CA LYS A 64 4.75 12.11 -0.77
C LYS A 64 3.85 13.27 -1.17
N ASP A 65 4.51 14.34 -1.61
CA ASP A 65 3.94 15.55 -2.17
C ASP A 65 2.72 15.27 -3.08
N ILE A 66 1.76 16.19 -3.00
CA ILE A 66 0.33 16.09 -3.32
C ILE A 66 0.01 15.86 -4.81
N THR A 67 1.00 15.58 -5.67
CA THR A 67 0.84 15.69 -7.12
C THR A 67 0.75 14.37 -7.90
N ARG A 68 1.03 13.17 -7.34
CA ARG A 68 1.04 11.92 -8.16
C ARG A 68 0.65 10.60 -7.48
N ALA A 69 -0.16 10.57 -6.42
CA ALA A 69 -0.64 9.29 -5.87
C ALA A 69 -1.91 8.78 -6.61
N HIS A 70 -1.73 8.33 -7.86
CA HIS A 70 -2.78 7.70 -8.67
C HIS A 70 -2.86 6.18 -8.43
N TYR A 71 -2.60 5.69 -7.21
CA TYR A 71 -2.72 4.26 -6.91
C TYR A 71 -3.20 3.99 -5.48
N VAL A 72 -4.46 3.56 -5.39
CA VAL A 72 -5.02 2.55 -4.46
C VAL A 72 -4.53 2.61 -3.00
N THR A 73 -4.59 3.77 -2.35
CA THR A 73 -4.54 3.84 -0.88
C THR A 73 -5.82 4.49 -0.38
N SER A 74 -6.70 3.65 0.14
CA SER A 74 -7.94 4.05 0.79
C SER A 74 -7.63 4.91 2.02
N ARG A 75 -8.04 6.17 2.02
CA ARG A 75 -7.94 7.04 3.22
C ARG A 75 -8.99 6.68 4.28
N VAL A 76 -10.07 6.04 3.85
CA VAL A 76 -11.28 5.81 4.63
C VAL A 76 -11.53 4.32 4.75
N THR A 77 -11.60 3.82 5.97
CA THR A 77 -12.03 2.45 6.21
C THR A 77 -13.53 2.38 6.46
N ALA A 78 -14.16 1.23 6.18
CA ALA A 78 -15.54 1.00 6.57
C ALA A 78 -15.73 -0.31 7.34
N ILE A 79 -16.70 -0.29 8.26
CA ILE A 79 -17.25 -1.49 8.91
C ILE A 79 -18.72 -1.64 8.54
N LEU A 80 -19.18 -2.89 8.44
CA LEU A 80 -20.58 -3.22 8.25
C LEU A 80 -21.20 -3.58 9.60
N LYS A 81 -22.20 -2.80 10.03
CA LYS A 81 -23.00 -3.03 11.22
C LYS A 81 -24.39 -3.52 10.78
N TYR A 82 -24.70 -4.78 11.07
CA TYR A 82 -26.03 -5.34 10.82
C TYR A 82 -26.77 -5.49 12.15
N GLU A 83 -27.87 -4.76 12.31
CA GLU A 83 -28.70 -4.75 13.52
C GLU A 83 -30.16 -4.43 13.14
N ASN A 84 -31.13 -5.10 13.77
CA ASN A 84 -32.56 -4.86 13.53
C ASN A 84 -32.98 -4.96 12.04
N ASN A 85 -32.42 -5.93 11.30
CA ASN A 85 -32.61 -6.11 9.86
C ASN A 85 -32.15 -4.90 8.99
N VAL A 86 -31.42 -3.96 9.58
CA VAL A 86 -30.82 -2.83 8.87
C VAL A 86 -29.32 -3.05 8.78
N MET A 87 -28.80 -2.98 7.55
CA MET A 87 -27.37 -3.00 7.28
C MET A 87 -26.88 -1.56 7.13
N ASN A 88 -26.01 -1.13 8.06
CA ASN A 88 -25.40 0.19 8.06
C ASN A 88 -23.90 0.06 7.81
N ILE A 89 -23.37 0.92 6.94
CA ILE A 89 -21.94 1.04 6.73
C ILE A 89 -21.45 2.27 7.47
N ARG A 90 -20.49 2.08 8.38
CA ARG A 90 -19.85 3.18 9.10
C ARG A 90 -18.42 3.34 8.63
N GLN A 91 -18.06 4.56 8.27
CA GLN A 91 -16.74 4.92 7.78
C GLN A 91 -15.91 5.58 8.87
N PHE A 92 -14.60 5.35 8.86
CA PHE A 92 -13.64 5.95 9.77
C PHE A 92 -12.39 6.40 9.00
N ASN A 93 -11.74 7.44 9.51
CA ASN A 93 -10.46 7.93 9.00
C ASN A 93 -9.29 7.26 9.72
N CYS A 94 -8.10 7.33 9.13
CA CYS A 94 -6.87 6.89 9.81
C CYS A 94 -6.58 7.74 11.05
N SER A 95 -6.01 7.11 12.08
CA SER A 95 -5.44 7.77 13.25
C SER A 95 -3.91 7.82 13.14
N PRO A 96 -3.23 8.82 13.75
CA PRO A 96 -1.78 8.81 13.87
C PRO A 96 -1.29 7.51 14.53
N HIS A 97 -0.19 6.94 14.02
CA HIS A 97 0.47 5.77 14.61
C HIS A 97 1.98 6.02 14.73
N PRO A 98 2.68 5.31 15.64
CA PRO A 98 4.12 5.43 15.77
C PRO A 98 4.85 5.12 14.46
N TYR A 99 5.93 5.85 14.21
CA TYR A 99 6.81 5.60 13.07
C TYR A 99 7.77 4.46 13.37
N TRP A 100 7.98 3.58 12.39
CA TRP A 100 8.94 2.48 12.44
C TRP A 100 9.86 2.54 11.24
N LEU A 101 11.14 2.26 11.45
CA LEU A 101 12.08 2.07 10.35
C LEU A 101 11.71 0.82 9.54
N PRO A 102 11.98 0.80 8.22
CA PRO A 102 11.72 -0.36 7.39
C PRO A 102 12.33 -1.64 7.99
N ASN A 103 11.58 -2.74 7.92
CA ASN A 103 11.97 -4.04 8.50
C ASN A 103 12.29 -4.01 10.00
N PHE A 104 11.75 -3.04 10.75
CA PHE A 104 12.00 -2.86 12.18
C PHE A 104 13.50 -2.71 12.52
N MET A 105 14.27 -2.11 11.60
CA MET A 105 15.69 -1.86 11.80
C MET A 105 15.93 -0.90 12.97
N ASP A 106 16.96 -1.15 13.77
CA ASP A 106 17.38 -0.20 14.80
C ASP A 106 18.12 1.01 14.18
N VAL A 107 18.18 2.10 14.93
CA VAL A 107 18.78 3.35 14.44
C VAL A 107 20.27 3.23 14.13
N PHE A 108 21.00 2.32 14.80
CA PHE A 108 22.42 2.14 14.55
C PHE A 108 22.65 1.39 13.24
N THR A 109 21.98 0.25 13.05
CA THR A 109 22.04 -0.49 11.78
C THR A 109 21.63 0.40 10.60
N TRP A 110 20.65 1.28 10.79
CA TRP A 110 20.20 2.21 9.75
C TRP A 110 21.20 3.34 9.47
N SER A 111 21.81 3.94 10.50
CA SER A 111 22.62 5.17 10.35
C SER A 111 24.12 4.94 10.19
N LEU A 112 24.68 3.86 10.74
CA LEU A 112 26.13 3.62 10.73
C LEU A 112 26.75 3.60 9.33
N PRO A 113 26.12 3.00 8.29
CA PRO A 113 26.67 3.07 6.94
C PRO A 113 26.81 4.51 6.44
N PHE A 114 25.80 5.36 6.70
CA PHE A 114 25.80 6.75 6.30
C PHE A 114 26.86 7.57 7.06
N VAL A 115 27.00 7.35 8.37
CA VAL A 115 28.02 8.01 9.18
C VAL A 115 29.42 7.65 8.66
N GLY A 116 29.67 6.36 8.40
CA GLY A 116 30.95 5.89 7.86
C GLY A 116 31.28 6.55 6.52
N GLU A 117 30.30 6.60 5.62
CA GLU A 117 30.43 7.26 4.31
C GLU A 117 30.79 8.74 4.47
N LYS A 118 30.08 9.50 5.32
CA LYS A 118 30.34 10.94 5.52
C LYS A 118 31.68 11.24 6.17
N VAL A 119 32.11 10.45 7.15
CA VAL A 119 33.41 10.63 7.80
C VAL A 119 34.55 10.34 6.82
N MET A 120 34.40 9.29 6.01
CA MET A 120 35.38 8.97 4.98
C MET A 120 35.44 10.05 3.89
N TYR A 121 34.29 10.54 3.41
CA TYR A 121 34.27 11.68 2.48
C TYR A 121 34.93 12.93 3.07
N GLY A 122 34.62 13.27 4.32
CA GLY A 122 35.23 14.40 5.01
C GLY A 122 36.75 14.27 5.04
N THR A 123 37.25 13.10 5.41
CA THR A 123 38.69 12.80 5.46
C THR A 123 39.35 12.92 4.08
N ILE A 124 38.78 12.30 3.04
CA ILE A 124 39.32 12.38 1.67
C ILE A 124 39.38 13.85 1.20
N CYS A 125 38.32 14.61 1.45
CA CYS A 125 38.28 16.04 1.09
C CYS A 125 39.31 16.87 1.86
N SER A 126 39.54 16.58 3.15
CA SER A 126 40.53 17.28 3.98
C SER A 126 41.97 17.00 3.56
N TYR A 127 42.26 15.79 3.05
CA TYR A 127 43.59 15.42 2.55
C TYR A 127 43.88 15.89 1.11
N GLY A 128 42.94 16.59 0.46
CA GLY A 128 43.14 17.19 -0.86
C GLY A 128 43.27 16.19 -2.01
N ASP A 129 42.99 14.91 -1.79
CA ASP A 129 43.12 13.87 -2.82
C ASP A 129 41.86 13.79 -3.69
N ALA A 130 41.75 14.74 -4.62
CA ALA A 130 40.67 14.78 -5.61
C ALA A 130 40.60 13.51 -6.49
N ARG A 131 41.72 12.76 -6.59
CA ARG A 131 41.80 11.52 -7.38
C ARG A 131 41.13 10.35 -6.65
N ALA A 132 41.37 10.21 -5.34
CA ALA A 132 40.65 9.24 -4.51
C ALA A 132 39.13 9.54 -4.46
N TYR A 133 38.76 10.83 -4.41
CA TYR A 133 37.36 11.25 -4.46
C TYR A 133 36.68 10.86 -5.79
N PHE A 134 37.37 11.06 -6.92
CA PHE A 134 36.84 10.70 -8.24
C PHE A 134 36.71 9.19 -8.42
N GLU A 135 37.67 8.40 -7.93
CA GLU A 135 37.58 6.92 -7.98
C GLU A 135 36.50 6.35 -7.04
N TYR A 136 36.25 6.97 -5.89
CA TYR A 136 35.18 6.55 -4.97
C TYR A 136 33.78 6.91 -5.50
N MET A 137 33.58 8.14 -5.99
CA MET A 137 32.29 8.61 -6.51
C MET A 137 31.87 7.93 -7.82
N PHE A 138 32.82 7.57 -8.67
CA PHE A 138 32.55 7.06 -10.02
C PHE A 138 32.92 5.59 -10.22
N GLY A 139 33.51 4.94 -9.20
CA GLY A 139 34.09 3.60 -9.30
C GLY A 139 35.28 3.58 -10.27
N ARG A 140 36.24 2.65 -10.07
CA ARG A 140 37.27 2.39 -11.10
C ARG A 140 36.56 2.14 -12.43
N ARG A 141 36.84 2.98 -13.44
CA ARG A 141 36.44 2.71 -14.82
C ARG A 141 37.16 1.44 -15.28
N VAL A 142 36.51 0.31 -15.09
CA VAL A 142 36.74 -0.89 -15.88
C VAL A 142 35.59 -0.92 -16.88
N ASP A 143 35.92 -0.50 -18.10
CA ASP A 143 35.11 -0.63 -19.31
C ASP A 143 33.86 0.27 -19.46
N GLY A 144 34.07 1.41 -20.16
CA GLY A 144 33.29 1.81 -21.34
C GLY A 144 31.78 2.11 -21.27
N ARG A 145 31.01 1.83 -20.21
CA ARG A 145 29.56 2.09 -20.19
C ARG A 145 29.08 2.80 -18.92
N ARG A 146 28.68 4.07 -19.09
CA ARG A 146 27.99 4.90 -18.09
C ARG A 146 26.72 4.18 -17.56
N ARG A 147 26.69 3.84 -16.27
CA ARG A 147 25.41 3.75 -15.54
C ARG A 147 25.06 5.13 -15.00
N ARG A 148 23.98 5.70 -15.55
CA ARG A 148 23.28 6.86 -14.97
C ARG A 148 22.54 6.34 -13.74
N TYR A 149 22.81 6.92 -12.57
CA TYR A 149 21.90 6.82 -11.43
C TYR A 149 21.00 8.05 -11.44
N VAL A 150 19.70 7.76 -11.28
CA VAL A 150 18.58 8.70 -11.11
C VAL A 150 18.61 9.25 -9.70
#